data_AF-A0A353BAS5-F1
#
_entry.id   AF-A0A353BAS5-F1
#
_cell.length_a   1.000
_cell.length_b   1.000
_cell.length_c   1.000
_cell.angle_alpha   90.00
_cell.angle_beta   90.00
_cell.angle_gamma   90.00
#
_symmetry.space_group_name_H-M   'P 1'
#
loop_
_entity.id
_entity.type
_entity.pdbx_description
1 polymer ?
#
loop_
_entity_poly.entity_id
_entity_poly.type
_entity_poly.pdbx_seq_one_letter_code
_entity_poly.pdbx_strand_id
1 'polypeptide(L)'
;MKHSSLCLILLALLPAIARADDPLPSWNDGESKSAIIEFVQRVTDESHKDFVPVPERIAVFDNDGTLWCEAPLPPQVAFVFDEVKRMAKEKPSMKNDPAVQAVLTGDAEALLADGHKGLLKVAAITHAGLTIDEFNDRVDAWLKTATHPRFKLPYNSTIYLPMLEVLEYLRANGFETWIVSGGGQDFMRVFAEETYGIVPQQIIGSHAKLEYELRDGVPTLTKTLDSIFVDDKEGKPVGIERFIGRRPIACFGNSDGDQAMLEYTTIGNPLPSFGLIVRHTDDKREYAYDSEPPSSGRLVTALKAAPERHWTVVDMAKDWNSMFPQGKPMENKAVSLKATSWQAITIKGQPTHPDVKPDLTFDEAGRVGGSTGVNRIFGPYTVDGAKISFGQLATTRRAGPPDLMQQETQFQQALGKVATYAIEDSKLKLLDADGSAIIELSANEE
;
A
#
# COMPACT_ATOMS: atom_id res chain seq x y z
N MET A 1 7.13 79.60 15.76
CA MET A 1 5.96 78.70 15.68
C MET A 1 6.20 77.72 14.53
N LYS A 2 6.59 76.48 14.84
CA LYS A 2 6.74 75.39 13.87
C LYS A 2 5.77 74.29 14.29
N HIS A 3 4.78 73.98 13.45
CA HIS A 3 3.87 72.86 13.67
C HIS A 3 4.44 71.61 12.98
N SER A 4 4.79 70.60 13.75
CA SER A 4 5.09 69.25 13.26
C SER A 4 3.80 68.42 13.34
N SER A 5 3.30 68.00 12.19
CA SER A 5 2.22 67.02 12.09
C SER A 5 2.81 65.61 12.14
N LEU A 6 2.41 64.84 13.16
CA LEU A 6 2.76 63.43 13.32
C LEU A 6 1.70 62.60 12.58
N CYS A 7 2.09 61.90 11.52
CA CYS A 7 1.22 61.00 10.76
C CYS A 7 1.31 59.61 11.38
N LEU A 8 0.24 59.16 12.07
CA LEU A 8 0.12 57.78 12.55
C LEU A 8 -0.26 56.88 11.36
N ILE A 9 0.61 55.94 10.99
CA ILE A 9 0.29 54.86 10.06
C ILE A 9 -0.28 53.70 10.89
N LEU A 10 -1.57 53.42 10.75
CA LEU A 10 -2.23 52.26 11.35
C LEU A 10 -1.98 51.05 10.44
N LEU A 11 -1.08 50.15 10.84
CA LEU A 11 -0.85 48.88 10.14
C LEU A 11 -1.99 47.92 10.51
N ALA A 12 -2.92 47.66 9.58
CA ALA A 12 -3.91 46.62 9.74
C ALA A 12 -3.23 45.25 9.55
N LEU A 13 -3.03 44.50 10.64
CA LEU A 13 -2.71 43.08 10.58
C LEU A 13 -3.98 42.32 10.18
N LEU A 14 -4.07 41.95 8.90
CA LEU A 14 -5.01 40.93 8.45
C LEU A 14 -4.52 39.57 8.97
N PRO A 15 -5.36 38.77 9.64
CA PRO A 15 -4.98 37.41 9.99
C PRO A 15 -4.80 36.62 8.69
N ALA A 16 -3.63 36.01 8.52
CA ALA A 16 -3.43 35.00 7.50
C ALA A 16 -4.32 33.82 7.87
N ILE A 17 -5.47 33.69 7.20
CA ILE A 17 -6.26 32.47 7.23
C ILE A 17 -5.40 31.42 6.54
N ALA A 18 -4.80 30.52 7.31
CA ALA A 18 -4.25 29.30 6.76
C ALA A 18 -5.39 28.58 6.04
N ARG A 19 -5.33 28.53 4.71
CA ARG A 19 -6.15 27.58 3.95
C ARG A 19 -5.75 26.20 4.48
N ALA A 20 -6.71 25.44 4.99
CA ALA A 20 -6.49 24.00 5.14
C ALA A 20 -6.06 23.46 3.77
N ASP A 21 -4.98 22.69 3.73
CA ASP A 21 -4.55 22.02 2.50
C ASP A 21 -5.72 21.15 2.01
N ASP A 22 -6.01 21.20 0.70
CA ASP A 22 -7.06 20.39 0.08
C ASP A 22 -6.73 18.91 0.28
N PRO A 23 -7.55 18.13 1.01
CA PRO A 23 -7.23 16.73 1.30
C PRO A 23 -7.34 15.82 0.09
N LEU A 24 -8.01 16.27 -1.00
CA LEU A 24 -8.29 15.47 -2.20
C LEU A 24 -7.93 16.25 -3.48
N PRO A 25 -6.65 16.61 -3.69
CA PRO A 25 -6.25 17.53 -4.77
C PRO A 25 -6.40 16.96 -6.18
N SER A 26 -6.39 15.63 -6.35
CA SER A 26 -6.63 14.99 -7.66
C SER A 26 -8.11 14.86 -8.00
N TRP A 27 -9.00 15.29 -7.10
CA TRP A 27 -10.44 15.39 -7.32
C TRP A 27 -10.83 16.81 -7.72
N ASN A 28 -11.57 16.93 -8.82
CA ASN A 28 -12.26 18.17 -9.17
C ASN A 28 -13.33 18.49 -8.13
N ASP A 29 -13.58 19.79 -7.93
CA ASP A 29 -14.68 20.23 -7.07
C ASP A 29 -16.02 19.75 -7.67
N GLY A 30 -16.83 19.08 -6.85
CA GLY A 30 -18.06 18.45 -7.28
C GLY A 30 -18.71 17.61 -6.18
N GLU A 31 -19.89 17.08 -6.47
CA GLU A 31 -20.72 16.33 -5.52
C GLU A 31 -19.96 15.15 -4.89
N SER A 32 -19.20 14.39 -5.68
CA SER A 32 -18.43 13.24 -5.21
C SER A 32 -17.37 13.62 -4.17
N LYS A 33 -16.55 14.65 -4.46
CA LYS A 33 -15.52 15.15 -3.55
C LYS A 33 -16.13 15.71 -2.27
N SER A 34 -17.18 16.53 -2.40
CA SER A 34 -17.89 17.09 -1.25
C SER A 34 -18.49 16.00 -0.38
N ALA A 35 -19.12 14.97 -0.95
CA ALA A 35 -19.73 13.89 -0.19
C ALA A 35 -18.73 13.11 0.66
N ILE A 36 -17.51 12.86 0.14
CA ILE A 36 -16.43 12.22 0.91
C ILE A 36 -15.99 13.12 2.06
N ILE A 37 -15.69 14.39 1.79
CA ILE A 37 -15.18 15.33 2.79
C ILE A 37 -16.23 15.57 3.89
N GLU A 38 -17.48 15.83 3.51
CA GLU A 38 -18.60 16.06 4.42
C GLU A 38 -18.89 14.84 5.28
N PHE A 39 -18.85 13.63 4.71
CA PHE A 39 -19.02 12.40 5.50
C PHE A 39 -17.96 12.27 6.58
N VAL A 40 -16.68 12.41 6.21
CA VAL A 40 -15.55 12.28 7.14
C VAL A 40 -15.65 13.33 8.24
N GLN A 41 -15.79 14.61 7.87
CA GLN A 41 -15.92 15.70 8.84
C GLN A 41 -17.07 15.47 9.82
N ARG A 42 -18.22 15.03 9.31
CA ARG A 42 -19.43 14.78 10.11
C ARG A 42 -19.24 13.68 11.15
N VAL A 43 -18.53 12.60 10.82
CA VAL A 43 -18.34 11.46 11.74
C VAL A 43 -17.11 11.60 12.63
N THR A 44 -16.23 12.57 12.35
CA THR A 44 -15.01 12.81 13.14
C THR A 44 -15.11 14.00 14.09
N ASP A 45 -16.07 14.91 13.88
CA ASP A 45 -16.34 16.03 14.78
C ASP A 45 -17.03 15.55 16.07
N GLU A 46 -16.30 15.58 17.20
CA GLU A 46 -16.79 15.16 18.53
C GLU A 46 -18.04 15.92 19.00
N SER A 47 -18.31 17.11 18.46
CA SER A 47 -19.49 17.90 18.80
C SER A 47 -20.72 17.54 17.95
N HIS A 48 -20.52 16.80 16.85
CA HIS A 48 -21.58 16.45 15.93
C HIS A 48 -22.35 15.22 16.43
N LYS A 49 -23.69 15.21 16.26
CA LYS A 49 -24.56 14.11 16.70
C LYS A 49 -24.28 12.76 16.02
N ASP A 50 -23.59 12.80 14.88
CA ASP A 50 -23.24 11.66 14.04
C ASP A 50 -21.75 11.27 14.26
N PHE A 51 -21.11 11.78 15.31
CA PHE A 51 -19.76 11.40 15.70
C PHE A 51 -19.64 9.88 15.89
N VAL A 52 -18.57 9.30 15.36
CA VAL A 52 -18.21 7.89 15.52
C VAL A 52 -16.85 7.81 16.23
N PRO A 53 -16.70 7.05 17.33
CA PRO A 53 -15.41 6.84 17.98
C PRO A 53 -14.38 6.16 17.06
N VAL A 54 -13.10 6.48 17.22
CA VAL A 54 -11.99 5.95 16.38
C VAL A 54 -12.06 4.43 16.15
N PRO A 55 -12.29 3.57 17.17
CA PRO A 55 -12.36 2.11 16.97
C PRO A 55 -13.54 1.60 16.12
N GLU A 56 -14.50 2.46 15.78
CA GLU A 56 -15.66 2.13 14.95
C GLU A 56 -15.54 2.72 13.52
N ARG A 57 -14.48 3.49 13.24
CA ARG A 57 -14.23 4.12 11.93
C ARG A 57 -13.57 3.14 10.98
N ILE A 58 -14.34 2.17 10.48
CA ILE A 58 -13.84 1.19 9.52
C ILE A 58 -14.31 1.55 8.11
N ALA A 59 -13.36 1.63 7.18
CA ALA A 59 -13.59 1.82 5.76
C ALA A 59 -13.09 0.59 4.97
N VAL A 60 -13.93 0.05 4.08
CA VAL A 60 -13.60 -1.09 3.23
C VAL A 60 -13.55 -0.69 1.76
N PHE A 61 -12.59 -1.23 1.03
CA PHE A 61 -12.33 -0.95 -0.38
C PHE A 61 -12.23 -2.26 -1.16
N ASP A 62 -12.85 -2.37 -2.33
CA ASP A 62 -12.34 -3.30 -3.33
C ASP A 62 -10.97 -2.82 -3.83
N ASN A 63 -10.22 -3.69 -4.50
CA ASN A 63 -8.93 -3.38 -5.10
C ASN A 63 -9.03 -3.22 -6.63
N ASP A 64 -9.36 -4.30 -7.35
CA ASP A 64 -9.48 -4.31 -8.81
C ASP A 64 -10.58 -3.34 -9.25
N GLY A 65 -10.26 -2.35 -10.10
CA GLY A 65 -11.21 -1.35 -10.58
C GLY A 65 -11.57 -0.26 -9.57
N THR A 66 -11.24 -0.41 -8.30
CA THR A 66 -11.51 0.58 -7.24
C THR A 66 -10.26 1.32 -6.77
N LEU A 67 -9.14 0.63 -6.54
CA LEU A 67 -7.86 1.23 -6.16
C LEU A 67 -6.85 1.26 -7.32
N TRP A 68 -6.95 0.32 -8.26
CA TRP A 68 -6.09 0.28 -9.45
C TRP A 68 -6.82 -0.20 -10.72
N CYS A 69 -6.15 -0.05 -11.87
CA CYS A 69 -6.65 -0.49 -13.16
C CYS A 69 -6.81 -2.02 -13.26
N GLU A 70 -8.04 -2.47 -13.54
CA GLU A 70 -8.35 -3.89 -13.79
C GLU A 70 -8.51 -4.23 -15.28
N ALA A 71 -8.63 -3.23 -16.16
CA ALA A 71 -8.69 -3.45 -17.60
C ALA A 71 -7.28 -3.50 -18.20
N PRO A 72 -7.00 -4.29 -19.25
CA PRO A 72 -7.92 -5.20 -19.93
C PRO A 72 -8.10 -6.53 -19.19
N LEU A 73 -7.25 -6.83 -18.21
CA LEU A 73 -7.31 -8.01 -17.35
C LEU A 73 -6.84 -7.61 -15.94
N PRO A 74 -7.48 -8.13 -14.87
CA PRO A 74 -7.00 -7.91 -13.51
C PRO A 74 -5.53 -8.29 -13.37
N PRO A 75 -4.71 -7.51 -12.64
CA PRO A 75 -3.28 -7.78 -12.54
C PRO A 75 -2.93 -9.18 -12.02
N GLN A 76 -3.75 -9.77 -11.13
CA GLN A 76 -3.52 -11.14 -10.69
C GLN A 76 -3.74 -12.16 -11.82
N VAL A 77 -4.71 -11.94 -12.70
CA VAL A 77 -4.92 -12.80 -13.89
C VAL A 77 -3.73 -12.67 -14.84
N ALA A 78 -3.21 -11.45 -15.03
CA ALA A 78 -1.99 -11.24 -15.81
C ALA A 78 -0.77 -11.97 -15.20
N PHE A 79 -0.59 -11.89 -13.88
CA PHE A 79 0.44 -12.64 -13.15
C PHE A 79 0.32 -14.15 -13.37
N VAL A 80 -0.87 -14.71 -13.19
CA VAL A 80 -1.15 -16.13 -13.41
C VAL A 80 -0.80 -16.54 -14.85
N PHE A 81 -1.13 -15.71 -15.84
CA PHE A 81 -0.83 -16.01 -17.24
C PHE A 81 0.67 -16.00 -17.53
N ASP A 82 1.40 -15.06 -16.95
CA ASP A 82 2.86 -14.99 -17.12
C ASP A 82 3.58 -16.13 -16.39
N GLU A 83 3.09 -16.55 -15.21
CA GLU A 83 3.59 -17.73 -14.52
C GLU A 83 3.39 -19.00 -15.34
N VAL A 84 2.21 -19.19 -15.96
CA VAL A 84 1.99 -20.32 -16.88
C VAL A 84 2.98 -20.28 -18.04
N LYS A 85 3.21 -19.11 -18.66
CA LYS A 85 4.17 -18.98 -19.76
C LYS A 85 5.59 -19.31 -19.30
N ARG A 86 5.99 -18.89 -18.10
CA ARG A 86 7.30 -19.20 -17.51
C ARG A 86 7.44 -20.70 -17.27
N MET A 87 6.47 -21.30 -16.57
CA MET A 87 6.46 -22.73 -16.26
C MET A 87 6.41 -23.60 -17.52
N ALA A 88 5.67 -23.21 -18.56
CA ALA A 88 5.60 -23.94 -19.82
C ALA A 88 6.91 -23.89 -20.65
N LYS A 89 7.79 -22.91 -20.39
CA LYS A 89 9.16 -22.89 -20.94
C LYS A 89 10.05 -23.91 -20.21
N GLU A 90 9.93 -24.00 -18.89
CA GLU A 90 10.70 -24.92 -18.04
C GLU A 90 10.22 -26.37 -18.16
N LYS A 91 8.90 -26.58 -18.31
CA LYS A 91 8.22 -27.87 -18.40
C LYS A 91 7.35 -27.93 -19.66
N PRO A 92 7.93 -28.21 -20.84
CA PRO A 92 7.18 -28.20 -22.10
C PRO A 92 5.97 -29.15 -22.15
N SER A 93 5.97 -30.22 -21.35
CA SER A 93 4.85 -31.17 -21.25
C SER A 93 3.55 -30.55 -20.75
N MET A 94 3.62 -29.44 -20.00
CA MET A 94 2.44 -28.71 -19.52
C MET A 94 1.58 -28.17 -20.65
N LYS A 95 2.16 -27.97 -21.84
CA LYS A 95 1.44 -27.51 -23.03
C LYS A 95 0.37 -28.51 -23.50
N ASN A 96 0.33 -29.73 -22.98
CA ASN A 96 -0.72 -30.68 -23.35
C ASN A 96 -2.02 -30.45 -22.54
N ASP A 97 -2.00 -29.64 -21.49
CA ASP A 97 -3.19 -29.30 -20.70
C ASP A 97 -4.03 -28.23 -21.43
N PRO A 98 -5.34 -28.46 -21.67
CA PRO A 98 -6.20 -27.50 -22.36
C PRO A 98 -6.27 -26.12 -21.70
N ALA A 99 -6.21 -26.05 -20.35
CA ALA A 99 -6.25 -24.77 -19.64
C ALA A 99 -4.93 -24.00 -19.84
N VAL A 100 -3.80 -24.71 -19.88
CA VAL A 100 -2.50 -24.11 -20.22
C VAL A 100 -2.51 -23.61 -21.67
N GLN A 101 -3.06 -24.37 -22.62
CA GLN A 101 -3.20 -23.92 -24.00
C GLN A 101 -4.04 -22.65 -24.11
N ALA A 102 -5.20 -22.60 -23.44
CA ALA A 102 -6.05 -21.42 -23.44
C ALA A 102 -5.31 -20.16 -22.94
N VAL A 103 -4.49 -20.28 -21.88
CA VAL A 103 -3.64 -19.19 -21.42
C VAL A 103 -2.59 -18.79 -22.47
N LEU A 104 -1.93 -19.77 -23.09
CA LEU A 104 -0.87 -19.52 -24.08
C LEU A 104 -1.41 -18.89 -25.37
N THR A 105 -2.65 -19.17 -25.75
CA THR A 105 -3.31 -18.60 -26.93
C THR A 105 -4.11 -17.33 -26.63
N GLY A 106 -4.23 -16.93 -25.36
CA GLY A 106 -5.02 -15.77 -24.95
C GLY A 106 -6.53 -15.99 -25.05
N ASP A 107 -6.99 -17.25 -24.97
CA ASP A 107 -8.39 -17.64 -25.04
C ASP A 107 -9.07 -17.47 -23.67
N ALA A 108 -9.38 -16.22 -23.32
CA ALA A 108 -10.02 -15.87 -22.07
C ALA A 108 -11.44 -16.46 -21.94
N GLU A 109 -12.16 -16.60 -23.06
CA GLU A 109 -13.49 -17.20 -23.09
C GLU A 109 -13.45 -18.67 -22.65
N ALA A 110 -12.50 -19.45 -23.16
CA ALA A 110 -12.29 -20.84 -22.74
C ALA A 110 -11.94 -20.97 -21.24
N LEU A 111 -11.25 -19.97 -20.66
CA LEU A 111 -10.89 -19.99 -19.23
C LEU A 111 -12.06 -19.62 -18.30
N LEU A 112 -12.97 -18.78 -18.77
CA LEU A 112 -14.14 -18.30 -18.03
C LEU A 112 -15.37 -19.21 -18.21
N ALA A 113 -15.36 -20.08 -19.22
CA ALA A 113 -16.39 -21.09 -19.44
C ALA A 113 -16.58 -22.02 -18.20
N ASP A 114 -17.77 -22.63 -18.12
CA ASP A 114 -18.15 -23.60 -17.08
C ASP A 114 -17.97 -23.12 -15.63
N GLY A 115 -18.25 -21.85 -15.36
CA GLY A 115 -18.19 -21.27 -14.02
C GLY A 115 -16.76 -21.09 -13.51
N HIS A 116 -15.85 -20.62 -14.37
CA HIS A 116 -14.45 -20.32 -14.05
C HIS A 116 -13.57 -21.54 -13.68
N LYS A 117 -14.00 -22.76 -14.05
CA LYS A 117 -13.20 -23.98 -13.81
C LYS A 117 -11.81 -23.93 -14.47
N GLY A 118 -11.71 -23.32 -15.65
CA GLY A 118 -10.44 -23.08 -16.31
C GLY A 118 -9.53 -22.22 -15.45
N LEU A 119 -10.03 -21.09 -14.96
CA LEU A 119 -9.29 -20.20 -14.06
C LEU A 119 -8.84 -20.89 -12.76
N LEU A 120 -9.73 -21.67 -12.13
CA LEU A 120 -9.39 -22.46 -10.93
C LEU A 120 -8.29 -23.51 -11.22
N LYS A 121 -8.34 -24.15 -12.39
CA LYS A 121 -7.31 -25.11 -12.81
C LYS A 121 -5.97 -24.41 -13.07
N VAL A 122 -5.97 -23.20 -13.63
CA VAL A 122 -4.74 -22.44 -13.84
C VAL A 122 -4.17 -21.95 -12.50
N ALA A 123 -5.01 -21.48 -11.58
CA ALA A 123 -4.60 -21.13 -10.22
C ALA A 123 -3.98 -22.35 -9.51
N ALA A 124 -4.61 -23.53 -9.64
CA ALA A 124 -4.07 -24.79 -9.15
C ALA A 124 -2.67 -25.10 -9.68
N ILE A 125 -2.46 -24.96 -10.99
CA ILE A 125 -1.17 -25.23 -11.64
C ILE A 125 -0.07 -24.27 -11.14
N THR A 126 -0.42 -23.01 -10.90
CA THR A 126 0.56 -21.95 -10.60
C THR A 126 0.81 -21.76 -9.11
N HIS A 127 -0.13 -22.13 -8.23
CA HIS A 127 -0.09 -21.81 -6.80
C HIS A 127 0.01 -23.04 -5.88
N ALA A 128 -0.56 -24.18 -6.26
CA ALA A 128 -0.71 -25.31 -5.33
C ALA A 128 0.64 -25.95 -4.97
N GLY A 129 0.84 -26.23 -3.68
CA GLY A 129 2.06 -26.84 -3.15
C GLY A 129 3.22 -25.88 -2.90
N LEU A 130 3.09 -24.61 -3.33
CA LEU A 130 4.04 -23.56 -2.97
C LEU A 130 3.93 -23.21 -1.49
N THR A 131 5.06 -22.89 -0.88
CA THR A 131 5.03 -22.18 0.40
C THR A 131 4.50 -20.76 0.19
N ILE A 132 4.04 -20.12 1.26
CA ILE A 132 3.67 -18.70 1.21
C ILE A 132 4.86 -17.84 0.75
N ASP A 133 6.06 -18.11 1.25
CA ASP A 133 7.26 -17.34 0.88
C ASP A 133 7.61 -17.51 -0.61
N GLU A 134 7.58 -18.74 -1.13
CA GLU A 134 7.82 -19.01 -2.56
C GLU A 134 6.77 -18.33 -3.45
N PHE A 135 5.53 -18.24 -2.99
CA PHE A 135 4.48 -17.54 -3.70
C PHE A 135 4.73 -16.03 -3.69
N ASN A 136 5.07 -15.46 -2.53
CA ASN A 136 5.34 -14.04 -2.37
C ASN A 136 6.54 -13.60 -3.23
N ASP A 137 7.62 -14.37 -3.23
CA ASP A 137 8.82 -14.11 -4.06
C ASP A 137 8.48 -14.03 -5.55
N ARG A 138 7.57 -14.88 -6.04
CA ARG A 138 7.13 -14.87 -7.43
C ARG A 138 6.30 -13.65 -7.77
N VAL A 139 5.40 -13.24 -6.88
CA VAL A 139 4.56 -12.05 -7.06
C VAL A 139 5.44 -10.80 -7.06
N ASP A 140 6.36 -10.68 -6.11
CA ASP A 140 7.32 -9.56 -6.03
C ASP A 140 8.21 -9.49 -7.29
N ALA A 141 8.78 -10.62 -7.72
CA ALA A 141 9.57 -10.68 -8.95
C ALA A 141 8.77 -10.28 -10.21
N TRP A 142 7.50 -10.68 -10.27
CA TRP A 142 6.61 -10.29 -11.35
C TRP A 142 6.30 -8.79 -11.33
N LEU A 143 5.94 -8.22 -10.17
CA LEU A 143 5.63 -6.79 -10.03
C LEU A 143 6.80 -5.88 -10.44
N LYS A 144 8.04 -6.33 -10.22
CA LYS A 144 9.26 -5.59 -10.61
C LYS A 144 9.46 -5.47 -12.13
N THR A 145 8.87 -6.36 -12.92
CA THR A 145 9.16 -6.46 -14.37
C THR A 145 7.92 -6.37 -15.26
N ALA A 146 6.75 -6.70 -14.73
CA ALA A 146 5.51 -6.72 -15.47
C ALA A 146 4.97 -5.30 -15.68
N THR A 147 4.57 -5.02 -16.91
CA THR A 147 4.02 -3.72 -17.29
C THR A 147 2.66 -3.87 -17.91
N HIS A 148 1.76 -2.96 -17.56
CA HIS A 148 0.44 -2.83 -18.12
C HIS A 148 0.49 -2.66 -19.66
N PRO A 149 -0.28 -3.44 -20.45
CA PRO A 149 -0.15 -3.48 -21.90
C PRO A 149 -0.48 -2.18 -22.61
N ARG A 150 -1.44 -1.40 -22.12
CA ARG A 150 -1.81 -0.08 -22.68
C ARG A 150 -0.87 1.03 -22.23
N PHE A 151 -0.81 1.28 -20.92
CA PHE A 151 -0.06 2.39 -20.33
C PHE A 151 1.46 2.24 -20.37
N LYS A 152 1.98 1.00 -20.52
CA LYS A 152 3.42 0.70 -20.46
C LYS A 152 4.08 1.11 -19.14
N LEU A 153 3.28 1.14 -18.07
CA LEU A 153 3.71 1.39 -16.70
C LEU A 153 3.75 0.07 -15.92
N PRO A 154 4.57 -0.06 -14.87
CA PRO A 154 4.44 -1.15 -13.91
C PRO A 154 2.99 -1.25 -13.39
N TYR A 155 2.51 -2.47 -13.11
CA TYR A 155 1.13 -2.67 -12.61
C TYR A 155 0.89 -1.95 -11.26
N ASN A 156 1.87 -1.95 -10.37
CA ASN A 156 1.85 -1.16 -9.13
C ASN A 156 2.11 0.35 -9.36
N SER A 157 1.94 0.84 -10.58
CA SER A 157 1.91 2.27 -10.91
C SER A 157 0.64 2.66 -11.65
N THR A 158 -0.24 1.71 -11.98
CA THR A 158 -1.58 1.97 -12.53
C THR A 158 -2.62 2.07 -11.42
N ILE A 159 -2.25 2.72 -10.32
CA ILE A 159 -3.06 2.97 -9.12
C ILE A 159 -3.75 4.31 -9.27
N TYR A 160 -5.00 4.41 -8.84
CA TYR A 160 -5.73 5.67 -8.89
C TYR A 160 -5.24 6.62 -7.80
N LEU A 161 -4.50 7.65 -8.20
CA LEU A 161 -4.03 8.72 -7.32
C LEU A 161 -5.17 9.36 -6.51
N PRO A 162 -6.35 9.67 -7.09
CA PRO A 162 -7.49 10.15 -6.32
C PRO A 162 -7.90 9.22 -5.17
N MET A 163 -7.79 7.90 -5.34
CA MET A 163 -8.15 6.93 -4.30
C MET A 163 -7.05 6.75 -3.25
N LEU A 164 -5.77 6.94 -3.62
CA LEU A 164 -4.69 7.06 -2.64
C LEU A 164 -4.91 8.24 -1.69
N GLU A 165 -5.36 9.38 -2.23
CA GLU A 165 -5.70 10.57 -1.42
C GLU A 165 -6.86 10.29 -0.48
N VAL A 166 -7.89 9.55 -0.92
CA VAL A 166 -9.00 9.11 -0.05
C VAL A 166 -8.50 8.22 1.09
N LEU A 167 -7.63 7.25 0.79
CA LEU A 167 -7.03 6.38 1.80
C LEU A 167 -6.21 7.17 2.83
N GLU A 168 -5.37 8.10 2.38
CA GLU A 168 -4.57 8.96 3.26
C GLU A 168 -5.46 9.87 4.10
N TYR A 169 -6.48 10.50 3.51
CA TYR A 169 -7.43 11.37 4.20
C TYR A 169 -8.22 10.62 5.28
N LEU A 170 -8.71 9.41 4.98
CA LEU A 170 -9.42 8.59 5.96
C LEU A 170 -8.52 8.22 7.14
N ARG A 171 -7.30 7.74 6.88
CA ARG A 171 -6.33 7.40 7.96
C ARG A 171 -5.95 8.62 8.80
N ALA A 172 -5.74 9.78 8.17
CA ALA A 172 -5.49 11.04 8.88
C ALA A 172 -6.64 11.43 9.83
N ASN A 173 -7.84 10.93 9.58
CA ASN A 173 -9.03 11.13 10.40
C ASN A 173 -9.39 9.92 11.28
N GLY A 174 -8.44 9.00 11.49
CA GLY A 174 -8.57 7.89 12.42
C GLY A 174 -9.44 6.74 11.91
N PHE A 175 -9.59 6.58 10.60
CA PHE A 175 -10.18 5.37 10.03
C PHE A 175 -9.15 4.26 9.90
N GLU A 176 -9.60 3.03 10.13
CA GLU A 176 -8.94 1.84 9.61
C GLU A 176 -9.38 1.59 8.17
N THR A 177 -8.42 1.45 7.26
CA THR A 177 -8.67 1.20 5.83
C THR A 177 -8.37 -0.26 5.50
N TRP A 178 -9.38 -1.00 5.05
CA TRP A 178 -9.31 -2.43 4.75
C TRP A 178 -9.53 -2.70 3.26
N ILE A 179 -8.84 -3.69 2.70
CA ILE A 179 -9.17 -4.25 1.38
C ILE A 179 -10.08 -5.47 1.56
N VAL A 180 -11.13 -5.55 0.74
CA VAL A 180 -12.10 -6.65 0.65
C VAL A 180 -12.34 -6.95 -0.83
N SER A 181 -11.64 -7.95 -1.37
CA SER A 181 -11.55 -8.15 -2.83
C SER A 181 -11.70 -9.60 -3.26
N GLY A 182 -12.33 -9.79 -4.43
CA GLY A 182 -12.40 -11.10 -5.08
C GLY A 182 -11.01 -11.64 -5.47
N GLY A 183 -10.00 -10.76 -5.59
CA GLY A 183 -8.60 -11.13 -5.80
C GLY A 183 -8.01 -11.96 -4.65
N GLY A 184 -6.89 -12.63 -4.93
CA GLY A 184 -6.21 -13.48 -3.96
C GLY A 184 -5.60 -12.68 -2.81
N GLN A 185 -5.95 -13.03 -1.58
CA GLN A 185 -5.48 -12.35 -0.37
C GLN A 185 -3.94 -12.27 -0.32
N ASP A 186 -3.26 -13.39 -0.54
CA ASP A 186 -1.79 -13.45 -0.48
C ASP A 186 -1.13 -12.68 -1.63
N PHE A 187 -1.80 -12.55 -2.78
CA PHE A 187 -1.27 -11.76 -3.90
C PHE A 187 -1.25 -10.27 -3.54
N MET A 188 -2.35 -9.76 -2.96
CA MET A 188 -2.45 -8.37 -2.54
C MET A 188 -1.52 -8.03 -1.36
N ARG A 189 -1.34 -8.96 -0.41
CA ARG A 189 -0.45 -8.78 0.74
C ARG A 189 1.01 -8.48 0.37
N VAL A 190 1.46 -8.89 -0.82
CA VAL A 190 2.84 -8.64 -1.27
C VAL A 190 3.12 -7.17 -1.55
N PHE A 191 2.11 -6.39 -1.97
CA PHE A 191 2.33 -5.01 -2.45
C PHE A 191 1.49 -3.95 -1.77
N ALA A 192 0.34 -4.31 -1.20
CA ALA A 192 -0.65 -3.34 -0.73
C ALA A 192 -0.16 -2.45 0.43
N GLU A 193 0.78 -2.91 1.25
CA GLU A 193 1.35 -2.08 2.32
C GLU A 193 2.19 -0.94 1.73
N GLU A 194 3.16 -1.26 0.87
CA GLU A 194 3.99 -0.27 0.17
C GLU A 194 3.13 0.64 -0.72
N THR A 195 2.11 0.06 -1.36
CA THR A 195 1.33 0.73 -2.41
C THR A 195 0.19 1.58 -1.86
N TYR A 196 -0.54 1.09 -0.87
CA TYR A 196 -1.76 1.74 -0.36
C TYR A 196 -1.62 2.23 1.08
N GLY A 197 -0.56 1.82 1.79
CA GLY A 197 -0.45 1.97 3.23
C GLY A 197 -1.44 1.08 3.99
N ILE A 198 -1.86 -0.04 3.39
CA ILE A 198 -2.77 -1.02 4.00
C ILE A 198 -1.96 -2.27 4.37
N VAL A 199 -1.79 -2.48 5.67
CA VAL A 199 -0.99 -3.57 6.23
C VAL A 199 -1.61 -4.96 5.94
N PRO A 200 -0.81 -6.04 5.91
CA PRO A 200 -1.29 -7.37 5.52
C PRO A 200 -2.49 -7.91 6.31
N GLN A 201 -2.60 -7.57 7.60
CA GLN A 201 -3.73 -7.95 8.45
C GLN A 201 -5.03 -7.23 8.11
N GLN A 202 -4.97 -6.12 7.36
CA GLN A 202 -6.14 -5.35 6.89
C GLN A 202 -6.56 -5.74 5.45
N ILE A 203 -6.13 -6.91 4.98
CA ILE A 203 -6.42 -7.40 3.63
C ILE A 203 -7.22 -8.69 3.75
N ILE A 204 -8.45 -8.63 3.24
CA ILE A 204 -9.35 -9.75 3.05
C ILE A 204 -9.46 -9.97 1.54
N GLY A 205 -9.27 -11.22 1.14
CA GLY A 205 -9.53 -11.61 -0.23
C GLY A 205 -9.77 -13.10 -0.36
N SER A 206 -9.95 -13.56 -1.59
CA SER A 206 -10.12 -14.99 -1.87
C SER A 206 -8.89 -15.77 -1.40
N HIS A 207 -9.13 -16.88 -0.70
CA HIS A 207 -8.06 -17.70 -0.12
C HIS A 207 -8.49 -19.16 0.02
N ALA A 208 -7.51 -20.05 0.11
CA ALA A 208 -7.72 -21.48 0.38
C ALA A 208 -7.15 -21.85 1.75
N LYS A 209 -7.45 -23.06 2.20
CA LYS A 209 -6.81 -23.64 3.40
C LYS A 209 -5.28 -23.65 3.22
N LEU A 210 -4.57 -23.32 4.30
CA LEU A 210 -3.12 -23.53 4.41
C LEU A 210 -2.83 -24.83 5.17
N GLU A 211 -1.72 -25.47 4.82
CA GLU A 211 -1.20 -26.62 5.54
C GLU A 211 0.12 -26.29 6.22
N TYR A 212 0.17 -26.58 7.52
CA TYR A 212 1.39 -26.46 8.31
C TYR A 212 2.18 -27.76 8.21
N GLU A 213 3.45 -27.64 7.87
CA GLU A 213 4.39 -28.76 7.83
C GLU A 213 5.81 -28.32 8.19
N LEU A 214 6.67 -29.30 8.50
CA LEU A 214 8.10 -29.08 8.64
C LEU A 214 8.79 -29.51 7.34
N ARG A 215 9.27 -28.56 6.53
CA ARG A 215 10.10 -28.84 5.35
C ARG A 215 11.57 -28.69 5.72
N ASP A 216 12.33 -29.78 5.66
CA ASP A 216 13.74 -29.81 6.06
C ASP A 216 14.02 -29.23 7.47
N GLY A 217 13.07 -29.44 8.40
CA GLY A 217 13.15 -28.94 9.77
C GLY A 217 12.67 -27.50 9.97
N VAL A 218 12.24 -26.81 8.90
CA VAL A 218 11.72 -25.44 8.95
C VAL A 218 10.18 -25.46 8.99
N PRO A 219 9.54 -24.81 9.98
CA PRO A 219 8.09 -24.61 10.00
C PRO A 219 7.62 -23.82 8.79
N THR A 220 6.64 -24.32 8.05
CA THR A 220 6.24 -23.76 6.77
C THR A 220 4.74 -23.86 6.58
N LEU A 221 4.16 -22.84 5.93
CA LEU A 221 2.78 -22.83 5.48
C LEU A 221 2.74 -23.01 3.97
N THR A 222 2.00 -24.04 3.54
CA THR A 222 1.86 -24.42 2.14
C THR A 222 0.45 -24.12 1.64
N LYS A 223 0.36 -23.54 0.44
CA LYS A 223 -0.90 -23.23 -0.24
C LYS A 223 -1.55 -24.50 -0.77
N THR A 224 -2.82 -24.71 -0.42
CA THR A 224 -3.64 -25.80 -0.97
C THR A 224 -4.71 -25.26 -1.91
N LEU A 225 -5.56 -26.15 -2.41
CA LEU A 225 -6.78 -25.82 -3.15
C LEU A 225 -8.04 -26.26 -2.40
N ASP A 226 -7.88 -26.68 -1.15
CA ASP A 226 -8.97 -27.15 -0.32
C ASP A 226 -9.67 -25.96 0.34
N SER A 227 -10.99 -26.07 0.51
CA SER A 227 -11.79 -25.10 1.25
C SER A 227 -11.59 -23.65 0.79
N ILE A 228 -11.69 -23.43 -0.53
CA ILE A 228 -11.59 -22.09 -1.12
C ILE A 228 -12.74 -21.22 -0.63
N PHE A 229 -12.40 -20.12 0.02
CA PHE A 229 -13.28 -18.99 0.26
C PHE A 229 -13.12 -17.98 -0.87
N VAL A 230 -14.25 -17.58 -1.47
CA VAL A 230 -14.30 -16.56 -2.52
C VAL A 230 -14.87 -15.29 -1.90
N ASP A 231 -14.04 -14.25 -1.84
CA ASP A 231 -14.40 -12.96 -1.24
C ASP A 231 -14.99 -11.99 -2.27
N ASP A 232 -16.03 -12.45 -2.98
CA ASP A 232 -16.73 -11.67 -4.00
C ASP A 232 -18.24 -11.76 -3.79
N LYS A 233 -18.99 -10.73 -4.21
CA LYS A 233 -20.44 -10.62 -4.03
C LYS A 233 -20.85 -10.84 -2.57
N GLU A 234 -21.73 -11.81 -2.30
CA GLU A 234 -22.17 -12.15 -0.94
C GLU A 234 -21.05 -12.69 -0.06
N GLY A 235 -19.91 -13.09 -0.64
CA GLY A 235 -18.69 -13.43 0.10
C GLY A 235 -18.12 -12.23 0.86
N LYS A 236 -18.17 -11.01 0.27
CA LYS A 236 -17.56 -9.81 0.87
C LYS A 236 -18.11 -9.48 2.27
N PRO A 237 -19.43 -9.40 2.50
CA PRO A 237 -19.97 -9.23 3.85
C PRO A 237 -19.57 -10.34 4.83
N VAL A 238 -19.46 -11.58 4.36
CA VAL A 238 -19.04 -12.72 5.18
C VAL A 238 -17.56 -12.59 5.58
N GLY A 239 -16.70 -12.17 4.65
CA GLY A 239 -15.30 -11.86 4.91
C GLY A 239 -15.15 -10.74 5.95
N ILE A 240 -15.87 -9.64 5.76
CA ILE A 240 -15.91 -8.51 6.71
C ILE A 240 -16.28 -8.98 8.12
N GLU A 241 -17.40 -9.69 8.28
CA GLU A 241 -17.81 -10.20 9.59
C GLU A 241 -16.77 -11.14 10.20
N ARG A 242 -16.17 -12.01 9.38
CA ARG A 242 -15.22 -13.02 9.85
C ARG A 242 -13.90 -12.43 10.35
N PHE A 243 -13.35 -11.45 9.64
CA PHE A 243 -11.99 -10.94 9.87
C PHE A 243 -11.97 -9.61 10.63
N ILE A 244 -12.98 -8.75 10.43
CA ILE A 244 -13.08 -7.46 11.12
C ILE A 244 -13.95 -7.60 12.38
N GLY A 245 -15.03 -8.39 12.30
CA GLY A 245 -15.99 -8.54 13.41
C GLY A 245 -16.78 -7.28 13.72
N ARG A 246 -16.80 -6.32 12.78
CA ARG A 246 -17.49 -5.03 12.88
C ARG A 246 -18.01 -4.63 11.51
N ARG A 247 -19.17 -3.98 11.51
CA ARG A 247 -19.79 -3.41 10.32
C ARG A 247 -19.05 -2.13 9.93
N PRO A 248 -18.50 -2.02 8.70
CA PRO A 248 -17.87 -0.79 8.22
C PRO A 248 -18.86 0.37 8.20
N ILE A 249 -18.34 1.60 8.23
CA ILE A 249 -19.14 2.82 8.04
C ILE A 249 -18.83 3.50 6.70
N ALA A 250 -17.81 3.07 5.98
CA ALA A 250 -17.53 3.55 4.62
C ALA A 250 -17.18 2.38 3.70
N CYS A 251 -17.74 2.38 2.49
CA CYS A 251 -17.52 1.34 1.50
C CYS A 251 -17.27 1.94 0.12
N PHE A 252 -16.23 1.46 -0.55
CA PHE A 252 -15.80 1.90 -1.87
C PHE A 252 -15.65 0.68 -2.78
N GLY A 253 -16.36 0.68 -3.91
CA GLY A 253 -16.33 -0.39 -4.90
C GLY A 253 -16.50 0.15 -6.32
N ASN A 254 -16.59 -0.71 -7.33
CA ASN A 254 -16.78 -0.30 -8.72
C ASN A 254 -17.69 -1.24 -9.53
N SER A 255 -18.12 -2.36 -8.97
CA SER A 255 -18.81 -3.41 -9.73
C SER A 255 -20.07 -3.95 -9.03
N ASP A 256 -20.82 -4.78 -9.75
CA ASP A 256 -21.92 -5.57 -9.17
C ASP A 256 -21.41 -6.60 -8.14
N GLY A 257 -20.12 -6.94 -8.17
CA GLY A 257 -19.43 -7.74 -7.14
C GLY A 257 -19.39 -7.03 -5.77
N ASP A 258 -19.45 -5.70 -5.77
CA ASP A 258 -19.44 -4.89 -4.55
C ASP A 258 -20.81 -4.61 -3.97
N GLN A 259 -21.88 -4.96 -4.70
CA GLN A 259 -23.23 -4.56 -4.30
C GLN A 259 -23.57 -5.04 -2.89
N ALA A 260 -23.28 -6.30 -2.56
CA ALA A 260 -23.55 -6.84 -1.23
C ALA A 260 -22.68 -6.17 -0.15
N MET A 261 -21.45 -5.77 -0.47
CA MET A 261 -20.56 -5.02 0.43
C MET A 261 -21.08 -3.60 0.71
N LEU A 262 -21.55 -2.91 -0.33
CA LEU A 262 -22.21 -1.60 -0.23
C LEU A 262 -23.51 -1.70 0.57
N GLU A 263 -24.37 -2.67 0.27
CA GLU A 263 -25.61 -2.92 1.00
C GLU A 263 -25.36 -3.27 2.47
N TYR A 264 -24.42 -4.17 2.74
CA TYR A 264 -24.01 -4.49 4.10
C TYR A 264 -23.39 -3.28 4.78
N THR A 265 -22.74 -2.35 4.11
CA THR A 265 -22.22 -1.15 4.77
C THR A 265 -23.30 -0.11 5.04
N THR A 266 -24.24 0.12 4.13
CA THR A 266 -25.11 1.31 4.19
C THR A 266 -26.55 1.06 4.64
N ILE A 267 -27.10 -0.14 4.44
CA ILE A 267 -28.53 -0.37 4.68
C ILE A 267 -28.77 -0.69 6.17
N GLY A 268 -29.46 0.21 6.86
CA GLY A 268 -29.80 0.02 8.27
C GLY A 268 -28.56 -0.10 9.16
N ASN A 269 -27.47 0.58 8.80
CA ASN A 269 -26.30 0.68 9.65
C ASN A 269 -26.68 1.45 10.93
N PRO A 270 -26.37 0.94 12.14
CA PRO A 270 -26.64 1.68 13.37
C PRO A 270 -25.83 2.98 13.47
N LEU A 271 -24.72 3.08 12.72
CA LEU A 271 -23.87 4.26 12.62
C LEU A 271 -24.10 4.99 11.29
N PRO A 272 -23.81 6.30 11.21
CA PRO A 272 -23.79 7.02 9.95
C PRO A 272 -22.82 6.34 8.97
N SER A 273 -23.29 6.05 7.77
CA SER A 273 -22.54 5.28 6.78
C SER A 273 -22.45 5.97 5.42
N PHE A 274 -21.43 5.61 4.65
CA PHE A 274 -21.15 6.12 3.31
C PHE A 274 -20.87 4.99 2.32
N GLY A 275 -21.36 5.12 1.09
CA GLY A 275 -21.09 4.19 0.00
C GLY A 275 -20.71 4.95 -1.26
N LEU A 276 -19.68 4.49 -1.95
CA LEU A 276 -19.16 5.09 -3.19
C LEU A 276 -18.89 4.03 -4.25
N ILE A 277 -19.30 4.32 -5.49
CA ILE A 277 -19.03 3.53 -6.68
C ILE A 277 -18.11 4.32 -7.61
N VAL A 278 -16.95 3.77 -7.95
CA VAL A 278 -16.07 4.27 -9.02
C VAL A 278 -16.65 3.84 -10.36
N ARG A 279 -17.12 4.79 -11.18
CA ARG A 279 -17.61 4.50 -12.54
C ARG A 279 -16.55 4.86 -13.57
N HIS A 280 -16.08 3.86 -14.30
CA HIS A 280 -15.08 3.97 -15.35
C HIS A 280 -15.67 4.61 -16.61
N THR A 281 -15.57 5.93 -16.73
CA THR A 281 -16.16 6.74 -17.82
C THR A 281 -15.11 7.37 -18.75
N ASP A 282 -13.81 7.16 -18.50
CA ASP A 282 -12.73 7.88 -19.18
C ASP A 282 -11.94 6.98 -20.14
N ASP A 283 -12.40 6.90 -21.39
CA ASP A 283 -11.74 6.10 -22.44
C ASP A 283 -10.37 6.64 -22.88
N LYS A 284 -10.01 7.87 -22.50
CA LYS A 284 -8.77 8.53 -22.93
C LYS A 284 -7.65 8.29 -21.95
N ARG A 285 -7.88 8.58 -20.68
CA ARG A 285 -6.90 8.51 -19.59
C ARG A 285 -6.89 7.13 -18.91
N GLU A 286 -8.03 6.46 -18.90
CA GLU A 286 -8.23 5.08 -18.41
C GLU A 286 -9.02 4.31 -19.49
N TYR A 287 -9.94 3.45 -19.11
CA TYR A 287 -10.91 2.73 -19.91
C TYR A 287 -12.32 3.27 -19.59
N ALA A 288 -13.26 3.02 -20.49
CA ALA A 288 -14.67 3.31 -20.25
C ALA A 288 -15.47 2.02 -20.37
N TYR A 289 -16.13 1.63 -19.29
CA TYR A 289 -16.94 0.42 -19.24
C TYR A 289 -17.94 0.45 -18.10
N ASP A 290 -19.05 -0.27 -18.29
CA ASP A 290 -20.03 -0.58 -17.25
C ASP A 290 -20.58 -1.99 -17.42
N SER A 291 -21.52 -2.19 -18.34
CA SER A 291 -22.27 -3.41 -18.60
C SER A 291 -21.48 -4.46 -19.39
N GLU A 292 -20.53 -4.02 -20.21
CA GLU A 292 -19.69 -4.85 -21.08
C GLU A 292 -18.20 -4.52 -20.88
N PRO A 293 -17.63 -4.85 -19.71
CA PRO A 293 -16.21 -4.65 -19.48
C PRO A 293 -15.35 -5.57 -20.36
N PRO A 294 -14.08 -5.23 -20.60
CA PRO A 294 -13.13 -6.10 -21.31
C PRO A 294 -12.93 -7.47 -20.66
N SER A 295 -13.06 -7.56 -19.33
CA SER A 295 -12.90 -8.82 -18.59
C SER A 295 -13.69 -8.88 -17.28
N SER A 296 -13.48 -7.92 -16.38
CA SER A 296 -14.10 -7.83 -15.04
C SER A 296 -14.60 -6.41 -14.74
N GLY A 297 -15.28 -6.22 -13.61
CA GLY A 297 -15.79 -4.89 -13.23
C GLY A 297 -17.16 -4.54 -13.80
N ARG A 298 -17.98 -5.55 -14.13
CA ARG A 298 -19.33 -5.32 -14.65
C ARG A 298 -20.16 -4.54 -13.63
N LEU A 299 -20.75 -3.43 -14.06
CA LEU A 299 -21.52 -2.51 -13.22
C LEU A 299 -22.89 -2.21 -13.84
N VAL A 300 -23.94 -2.87 -13.35
CA VAL A 300 -25.33 -2.72 -13.82
C VAL A 300 -26.30 -2.63 -12.66
N THR A 301 -26.31 -3.62 -11.77
CA THR A 301 -27.27 -3.69 -10.66
C THR A 301 -26.90 -2.72 -9.55
N ALA A 302 -25.62 -2.60 -9.20
CA ALA A 302 -25.18 -1.65 -8.17
C ALA A 302 -25.40 -0.19 -8.62
N LEU A 303 -25.07 0.12 -9.89
CA LEU A 303 -25.32 1.45 -10.45
C LEU A 303 -26.80 1.80 -10.52
N LYS A 304 -27.67 0.83 -10.84
CA LYS A 304 -29.13 1.02 -10.81
C LYS A 304 -29.64 1.29 -9.40
N ALA A 305 -29.07 0.63 -8.38
CA ALA A 305 -29.47 0.79 -6.99
C ALA A 305 -28.96 2.10 -6.36
N ALA A 306 -27.84 2.65 -6.85
CA ALA A 306 -27.15 3.79 -6.25
C ALA A 306 -28.05 5.00 -5.90
N PRO A 307 -28.97 5.48 -6.76
CA PRO A 307 -29.82 6.62 -6.42
C PRO A 307 -30.79 6.34 -5.26
N GLU A 308 -31.36 5.14 -5.20
CA GLU A 308 -32.27 4.72 -4.12
C GLU A 308 -31.52 4.50 -2.80
N ARG A 309 -30.27 4.03 -2.89
CA ARG A 309 -29.40 3.74 -1.74
C ARG A 309 -28.55 4.93 -1.30
N HIS A 310 -28.65 6.06 -1.99
CA HIS A 310 -27.81 7.25 -1.79
C HIS A 310 -26.31 6.94 -1.86
N TRP A 311 -25.91 6.01 -2.72
CA TRP A 311 -24.49 5.77 -3.00
C TRP A 311 -23.97 6.86 -3.93
N THR A 312 -22.81 7.40 -3.59
CA THR A 312 -22.10 8.38 -4.43
C THR A 312 -21.54 7.66 -5.65
N VAL A 313 -21.81 8.16 -6.86
CA VAL A 313 -21.26 7.58 -8.09
C VAL A 313 -20.24 8.55 -8.67
N VAL A 314 -18.98 8.15 -8.65
CA VAL A 314 -17.87 8.93 -9.22
C VAL A 314 -17.89 8.76 -10.73
N ASP A 315 -17.91 9.87 -11.46
CA ASP A 315 -17.67 9.87 -12.90
C ASP A 315 -16.17 10.11 -13.11
N MET A 316 -15.40 9.05 -13.38
CA MET A 316 -13.94 9.12 -13.48
C MET A 316 -13.43 10.22 -14.42
N ALA A 317 -14.08 10.38 -15.58
CA ALA A 317 -13.72 11.39 -16.58
C ALA A 317 -13.92 12.83 -16.07
N LYS A 318 -14.97 13.05 -15.29
CA LYS A 318 -15.36 14.38 -14.81
C LYS A 318 -14.75 14.71 -13.46
N ASP A 319 -14.74 13.77 -12.53
CA ASP A 319 -14.49 14.01 -11.12
C ASP A 319 -12.99 13.93 -10.79
N TRP A 320 -12.18 13.25 -11.61
CA TRP A 320 -10.74 13.14 -11.40
C TRP A 320 -9.97 14.01 -12.40
N ASN A 321 -9.07 14.85 -11.89
CA ASN A 321 -8.19 15.68 -12.73
C ASN A 321 -6.86 14.96 -13.06
N SER A 322 -6.49 13.97 -12.26
CA SER A 322 -5.31 13.11 -12.45
C SER A 322 -5.70 11.65 -12.26
N MET A 323 -5.11 10.73 -13.04
CA MET A 323 -5.41 9.30 -12.96
C MET A 323 -4.39 8.56 -12.10
N PHE A 324 -3.17 8.43 -12.64
CA PHE A 324 -2.08 7.71 -12.01
C PHE A 324 -1.05 8.70 -11.45
N PRO A 325 -0.30 8.35 -10.38
CA PRO A 325 0.83 9.16 -9.92
C PRO A 325 1.80 9.45 -11.07
N GLN A 326 2.13 10.72 -11.32
CA GLN A 326 3.13 11.10 -12.32
C GLN A 326 4.54 11.07 -11.72
N GLY A 327 5.39 10.18 -12.23
CA GLY A 327 6.74 9.95 -11.71
C GLY A 327 7.08 8.47 -11.82
N LYS A 328 8.34 8.09 -11.58
CA LYS A 328 8.72 6.67 -11.46
C LYS A 328 7.80 5.95 -10.46
N PRO A 329 7.62 4.60 -10.55
CA PRO A 329 6.88 3.81 -9.58
C PRO A 329 7.18 4.34 -8.19
N MET A 330 6.15 4.58 -7.37
CA MET A 330 6.29 5.19 -6.04
C MET A 330 7.60 4.69 -5.45
N GLU A 331 8.61 5.57 -5.43
CA GLU A 331 9.93 5.20 -4.92
C GLU A 331 9.64 4.82 -3.48
N ASN A 332 9.68 3.51 -3.23
CA ASN A 332 9.67 2.83 -1.94
C ASN A 332 9.65 3.88 -0.83
N LYS A 333 8.44 4.24 -0.35
CA LYS A 333 8.23 5.38 0.56
C LYS A 333 8.97 5.00 1.84
N ALA A 334 10.27 5.30 1.85
CA ALA A 334 11.16 4.81 2.86
C ALA A 334 10.61 5.35 4.17
N VAL A 335 10.27 4.44 5.08
CA VAL A 335 9.72 4.77 6.39
C VAL A 335 10.55 5.94 6.94
N SER A 336 9.86 7.00 7.37
CA SER A 336 10.52 8.24 7.73
C SER A 336 11.60 7.97 8.77
N LEU A 337 12.85 8.27 8.41
CA LEU A 337 13.98 8.17 9.33
C LEU A 337 13.99 9.31 10.36
N LYS A 338 13.21 10.38 10.13
CA LYS A 338 13.12 11.52 11.05
C LYS A 338 12.49 11.12 12.38
N ALA A 339 13.00 11.67 13.47
CA ALA A 339 12.55 11.41 14.83
C ALA A 339 12.69 9.94 15.28
N THR A 340 13.75 9.26 14.84
CA THR A 340 14.00 7.85 15.19
C THR A 340 15.33 7.65 15.90
N SER A 341 15.45 6.58 16.70
CA SER A 341 16.68 6.22 17.41
C SER A 341 16.96 4.73 17.32
N TRP A 342 18.20 4.38 17.04
CA TRP A 342 18.62 3.03 16.67
C TRP A 342 19.94 2.64 17.31
N GLN A 343 20.09 1.36 17.64
CA GLN A 343 21.31 0.78 18.19
C GLN A 343 21.89 -0.24 17.21
N ALA A 344 23.17 -0.13 16.88
CA ALA A 344 23.83 -1.03 15.94
C ALA A 344 23.93 -2.45 16.51
N ILE A 345 23.59 -3.43 15.67
CA ILE A 345 23.70 -4.87 15.92
C ILE A 345 24.88 -5.45 15.13
N THR A 346 25.03 -5.04 13.87
CA THR A 346 26.14 -5.48 13.02
C THR A 346 26.79 -4.33 12.26
N ILE A 347 28.09 -4.45 12.03
CA ILE A 347 28.90 -3.54 11.22
C ILE A 347 29.69 -4.37 10.22
N LYS A 348 29.44 -4.17 8.92
CA LYS A 348 30.01 -4.96 7.81
C LYS A 348 29.85 -6.48 8.04
N GLY A 349 28.67 -6.88 8.50
CA GLY A 349 28.34 -8.28 8.81
C GLY A 349 28.98 -8.86 10.08
N GLN A 350 29.77 -8.07 10.83
CA GLN A 350 30.32 -8.49 12.12
C GLN A 350 29.44 -7.99 13.27
N PRO A 351 29.11 -8.82 14.28
CA PRO A 351 28.39 -8.37 15.47
C PRO A 351 29.14 -7.26 16.20
N THR A 352 28.41 -6.27 16.71
CA THR A 352 28.98 -5.25 17.63
C THR A 352 29.34 -5.86 18.98
N HIS A 353 30.24 -5.19 19.71
CA HIS A 353 30.57 -5.54 21.10
C HIS A 353 29.30 -5.63 21.94
N PRO A 354 29.15 -6.69 22.78
CA PRO A 354 27.90 -6.95 23.52
C PRO A 354 27.52 -5.80 24.46
N ASP A 355 28.50 -5.24 25.17
CA ASP A 355 28.26 -4.21 26.20
C ASP A 355 28.35 -2.76 25.68
N VAL A 356 28.89 -2.54 24.48
CA VAL A 356 29.18 -1.19 23.96
C VAL A 356 28.79 -1.12 22.49
N LYS A 357 27.52 -0.82 22.25
CA LYS A 357 26.93 -0.74 20.93
C LYS A 357 26.83 0.71 20.46
N PRO A 358 27.28 1.03 19.23
CA PRO A 358 27.04 2.33 18.63
C PRO A 358 25.54 2.62 18.50
N ASP A 359 25.18 3.90 18.55
CA ASP A 359 23.81 4.37 18.40
C ASP A 359 23.75 5.57 17.44
N LEU A 360 22.59 5.72 16.79
CA LEU A 360 22.26 6.85 15.93
C LEU A 360 20.84 7.32 16.22
N THR A 361 20.69 8.61 16.44
CA THR A 361 19.43 9.33 16.58
C THR A 361 19.33 10.34 15.45
N PHE A 362 18.20 10.31 14.74
CA PHE A 362 17.91 11.18 13.60
C PHE A 362 16.81 12.17 14.00
N ASP A 363 17.11 13.46 14.01
CA ASP A 363 16.14 14.50 14.39
C ASP A 363 15.31 14.99 13.19
N GLU A 364 14.23 15.73 13.47
CA GLU A 364 13.38 16.31 12.43
C GLU A 364 14.06 17.42 11.61
N ALA A 365 15.12 18.02 12.16
CA ALA A 365 15.87 19.13 11.58
C ALA A 365 16.97 18.68 10.61
N GLY A 366 17.07 17.38 10.30
CA GLY A 366 18.07 16.84 9.39
C GLY A 366 19.46 16.71 10.03
N ARG A 367 19.53 16.45 11.33
CA ARG A 367 20.77 16.13 12.04
C ARG A 367 20.74 14.71 12.59
N VAL A 368 21.88 14.05 12.45
CA VAL A 368 22.16 12.79 13.10
C VAL A 368 23.08 13.06 14.30
N GLY A 369 22.81 12.39 15.41
CA GLY A 369 23.65 12.39 16.60
C GLY A 369 23.74 10.99 17.18
N GLY A 370 24.69 10.74 18.08
CA GLY A 370 24.76 9.46 18.79
C GLY A 370 26.13 9.14 19.36
N SER A 371 26.41 7.85 19.49
CA SER A 371 27.65 7.27 20.00
C SER A 371 28.27 6.30 18.99
N THR A 372 29.58 6.35 18.80
CA THR A 372 30.37 5.34 18.06
C THR A 372 30.78 4.16 18.96
N GLY A 373 30.32 4.15 20.21
CA GLY A 373 30.79 3.29 21.29
C GLY A 373 31.83 3.97 22.19
N VAL A 374 32.81 4.66 21.59
CA VAL A 374 33.86 5.40 22.35
C VAL A 374 33.66 6.91 22.31
N ASN A 375 33.26 7.46 21.16
CA ASN A 375 33.08 8.90 20.97
C ASN A 375 31.62 9.26 20.67
N ARG A 376 31.30 10.53 20.87
CA ARG A 376 30.06 11.09 20.35
C ARG A 376 30.23 11.41 18.87
N ILE A 377 29.19 11.15 18.08
CA ILE A 377 29.10 11.53 16.67
C ILE A 377 27.94 12.48 16.46
N PHE A 378 28.10 13.46 15.58
CA PHE A 378 27.03 14.35 15.18
C PHE A 378 27.31 15.01 13.84
N GLY A 379 26.28 15.32 13.07
CA GLY A 379 26.40 16.04 11.81
C GLY A 379 25.07 16.13 11.05
N PRO A 380 25.04 16.80 9.90
CA PRO A 380 23.84 16.85 9.07
C PRO A 380 23.65 15.53 8.31
N TYR A 381 22.40 15.18 8.05
CA TYR A 381 22.02 14.13 7.10
C TYR A 381 20.89 14.64 6.20
N THR A 382 20.78 14.06 5.01
CA THR A 382 19.66 14.31 4.10
C THR A 382 19.05 12.99 3.66
N VAL A 383 17.74 12.99 3.49
CA VAL A 383 16.99 11.86 2.94
C VAL A 383 16.22 12.35 1.71
N ASP A 384 16.32 11.59 0.63
CA ASP A 384 15.61 11.79 -0.63
C ASP A 384 15.10 10.42 -1.11
N GLY A 385 13.82 10.12 -0.85
CA GLY A 385 13.28 8.76 -0.97
C GLY A 385 14.01 7.78 -0.04
N ALA A 386 14.48 6.65 -0.58
CA ALA A 386 15.31 5.68 0.14
C ALA A 386 16.82 6.05 0.17
N LYS A 387 17.23 7.13 -0.48
CA LYS A 387 18.63 7.59 -0.44
C LYS A 387 18.86 8.36 0.85
N ILE A 388 20.00 8.08 1.47
CA ILE A 388 20.48 8.83 2.62
C ILE A 388 21.89 9.29 2.33
N SER A 389 22.19 10.54 2.69
CA SER A 389 23.55 11.04 2.68
C SER A 389 23.89 11.67 4.02
N PHE A 390 25.08 11.37 4.52
CA PHE A 390 25.65 12.03 5.68
C PHE A 390 26.57 13.13 5.20
N GLY A 391 26.36 14.36 5.67
CA GLY A 391 27.28 15.46 5.40
C GLY A 391 28.55 15.31 6.24
N GLN A 392 29.20 16.43 6.57
CA GLN A 392 30.41 16.38 7.39
C GLN A 392 30.08 15.95 8.83
N LEU A 393 30.34 14.69 9.14
CA LEU A 393 30.20 14.14 10.49
C LEU A 393 31.41 14.53 11.34
N ALA A 394 31.14 15.02 12.55
CA ALA A 394 32.13 15.33 13.56
C ALA A 394 32.09 14.29 14.68
N THR A 395 33.26 13.97 15.23
CA THR A 395 33.40 13.07 16.38
C THR A 395 34.25 13.69 17.48
N THR A 396 34.00 13.31 18.73
CA THR A 396 34.92 13.60 19.83
C THR A 396 36.20 12.75 19.72
N ARG A 397 37.24 13.06 20.50
CA ARG A 397 38.54 12.35 20.47
C ARG A 397 38.94 11.77 21.83
N ARG A 398 38.05 10.98 22.43
CA ARG A 398 38.35 10.16 23.61
C ARG A 398 39.11 8.91 23.16
N ALA A 399 40.09 8.53 23.95
CA ALA A 399 40.74 7.23 23.82
C ALA A 399 39.93 6.17 24.57
N GLY A 400 39.81 4.98 23.99
CA GLY A 400 39.16 3.83 24.60
C GLY A 400 40.00 2.55 24.44
N PRO A 401 39.50 1.42 24.95
CA PRO A 401 40.07 0.10 24.71
C PRO A 401 40.32 -0.17 23.20
N PRO A 402 41.42 -0.86 22.83
CA PRO A 402 41.81 -1.05 21.43
C PRO A 402 40.73 -1.70 20.55
N ASP A 403 39.98 -2.65 21.09
CA ASP A 403 38.87 -3.34 20.43
C ASP A 403 37.68 -2.40 20.14
N LEU A 404 37.31 -1.55 21.11
CA LEU A 404 36.25 -0.56 20.91
C LEU A 404 36.66 0.55 19.94
N MET A 405 37.94 0.93 19.94
CA MET A 405 38.51 1.86 18.95
C MET A 405 38.51 1.26 17.53
N GLN A 406 38.73 -0.05 17.41
CA GLN A 406 38.63 -0.76 16.12
C GLN A 406 37.19 -0.79 15.62
N GLN A 407 36.22 -1.11 16.49
CA GLN A 407 34.80 -1.05 16.16
C GLN A 407 34.38 0.35 15.72
N GLU A 408 34.77 1.39 16.47
CA GLU A 408 34.50 2.78 16.13
C GLU A 408 35.02 3.12 14.72
N THR A 409 36.25 2.71 14.41
CA THR A 409 36.85 2.96 13.10
C THR A 409 36.06 2.29 11.99
N GLN A 410 35.62 1.04 12.20
CA GLN A 410 34.81 0.31 11.23
C GLN A 410 33.44 0.95 11.03
N PHE A 411 32.81 1.41 12.11
CA PHE A 411 31.51 2.09 12.09
C PHE A 411 31.57 3.40 11.30
N GLN A 412 32.56 4.25 11.58
CA GLN A 412 32.75 5.51 10.85
C GLN A 412 33.05 5.29 9.36
N GLN A 413 33.87 4.28 9.03
CA GLN A 413 34.14 3.91 7.65
C GLN A 413 32.92 3.36 6.92
N ALA A 414 32.04 2.64 7.62
CA ALA A 414 30.78 2.15 7.06
C ALA A 414 29.82 3.31 6.81
N LEU A 415 29.65 4.23 7.77
CA LEU A 415 28.81 5.43 7.58
C LEU A 415 29.23 6.26 6.35
N GLY A 416 30.53 6.39 6.10
CA GLY A 416 31.04 7.09 4.91
C GLY A 416 30.76 6.40 3.58
N LYS A 417 30.23 5.18 3.57
CA LYS A 417 29.87 4.41 2.37
C LYS A 417 28.37 4.22 2.18
N VAL A 418 27.55 4.66 3.13
CA VAL A 418 26.09 4.52 3.04
C VAL A 418 25.57 5.35 1.88
N ALA A 419 24.70 4.75 1.07
CA ALA A 419 24.01 5.40 -0.04
C ALA A 419 22.49 5.34 0.11
N THR A 420 21.96 4.26 0.70
CA THR A 420 20.52 4.06 0.89
C THR A 420 20.23 3.48 2.26
N TYR A 421 18.96 3.50 2.66
CA TYR A 421 18.47 2.87 3.88
C TYR A 421 17.18 2.10 3.63
N ALA A 422 16.91 1.12 4.49
CA ALA A 422 15.65 0.40 4.57
C ALA A 422 15.26 0.19 6.04
N ILE A 423 13.96 0.26 6.34
CA ILE A 423 13.43 -0.05 7.66
C ILE A 423 12.41 -1.17 7.50
N GLU A 424 12.69 -2.30 8.15
CA GLU A 424 11.89 -3.53 8.10
C GLU A 424 11.92 -4.16 9.50
N ASP A 425 10.79 -4.65 10.02
CA ASP A 425 10.72 -5.41 11.29
C ASP A 425 11.44 -4.76 12.49
N SER A 426 11.26 -3.45 12.69
CA SER A 426 11.96 -2.66 13.74
C SER A 426 13.49 -2.71 13.64
N LYS A 427 14.02 -2.95 12.44
CA LYS A 427 15.44 -2.85 12.10
C LYS A 427 15.67 -1.80 11.03
N LEU A 428 16.70 -1.00 11.23
CA LEU A 428 17.24 -0.09 10.23
C LEU A 428 18.46 -0.76 9.57
N LYS A 429 18.40 -0.92 8.26
CA LYS A 429 19.53 -1.33 7.43
C LYS A 429 20.08 -0.11 6.71
N LEU A 430 21.37 0.17 6.89
CA LEU A 430 22.10 1.16 6.09
C LEU A 430 22.91 0.40 5.04
N LEU A 431 22.67 0.72 3.77
CA LEU A 431 23.21 -0.02 2.63
C LEU A 431 24.21 0.83 1.85
N ASP A 432 25.21 0.17 1.26
CA ASP A 432 26.12 0.81 0.31
C ASP A 432 25.47 1.01 -1.08
N ALA A 433 26.22 1.60 -2.00
CA ALA A 433 25.76 1.87 -3.37
C ALA A 433 25.45 0.59 -4.17
N ASP A 434 25.99 -0.57 -3.76
CA ASP A 434 25.74 -1.87 -4.39
C ASP A 434 24.53 -2.57 -3.76
N GLY A 435 23.86 -1.95 -2.78
CA GLY A 435 22.70 -2.49 -2.08
C GLY A 435 23.03 -3.52 -1.00
N SER A 436 24.29 -3.60 -0.55
CA SER A 436 24.68 -4.49 0.54
C SER A 436 24.49 -3.80 1.88
N ALA A 437 23.86 -4.49 2.85
CA ALA A 437 23.74 -3.98 4.21
C ALA A 437 25.13 -3.90 4.88
N ILE A 438 25.57 -2.69 5.21
CA ILE A 438 26.88 -2.44 5.82
C ILE A 438 26.78 -2.04 7.29
N ILE A 439 25.60 -1.63 7.75
CA ILE A 439 25.27 -1.47 9.17
C ILE A 439 23.81 -1.92 9.35
N GLU A 440 23.57 -2.80 10.31
CA GLU A 440 22.21 -3.12 10.75
C GLU A 440 22.02 -2.64 12.19
N LEU A 441 20.88 -2.00 12.45
CA LEU A 441 20.52 -1.45 13.75
C LEU A 441 19.11 -1.92 14.13
N SER A 442 18.82 -2.05 15.42
CA SER A 442 17.47 -2.25 15.96
C SER A 442 16.95 -0.98 16.59
N ALA A 443 15.63 -0.83 16.65
CA ALA A 443 15.00 0.19 17.47
C ALA A 443 15.49 0.06 18.92
N ASN A 444 15.71 1.20 19.58
CA ASN A 444 16.02 1.17 21.01
C ASN A 444 14.80 0.62 21.78
N GLU A 445 15.00 -0.37 22.63
CA GLU A 445 14.04 -0.68 23.68
C GLU A 445 14.04 0.51 24.65
N GLU A 446 12.90 1.20 24.81
CA GLU A 446 12.72 2.20 25.86
C GLU A 446 12.68 1.57 27.26
#